data_AF-A0A925D1I6-F1
#
_entry.id   AF-A0A925D1I6-F1
#
_cell.length_a   1.000
_cell.length_b   1.000
_cell.length_c   1.000
_cell.angle_alpha   90.00
_cell.angle_beta   90.00
_cell.angle_gamma   90.00
#
_symmetry.space_group_name_H-M   'P 1'
#
loop_
_entity.id
_entity.type
_entity.pdbx_description
1 polymer ?
#
loop_
_entity_poly.entity_id
_entity_poly.type
_entity_poly.pdbx_seq_one_letter_code
_entity_poly.pdbx_strand_id
1 'polypeptide(L)'
;FFGELRTKAIKVSIKGNELTVTNYLGLGTTTVYDIGQFDGLETSILPSEYSSYEYLYLMEKGKKTVKISQFYHSNYKNLKVRLMKQTQNLGHKDYNLIQEIKEIFI
;
A
#
# COMPACT_ATOMS: atom_id res chain seq x y z
N PHE A 1 9.48 -16.11 -0.27
CA PHE A 1 9.82 -15.37 -1.49
C PHE A 1 8.67 -15.26 -2.50
N PHE A 2 8.13 -16.34 -3.09
CA PHE A 2 7.08 -16.23 -4.12
C PHE A 2 5.75 -15.61 -3.66
N GLY A 3 5.30 -15.88 -2.42
CA GLY A 3 4.06 -15.29 -1.88
C GLY A 3 4.15 -13.78 -1.61
N GLU A 4 5.35 -13.27 -1.35
CA GLU A 4 5.59 -11.86 -1.04
C GLU A 4 5.62 -10.98 -2.31
N LEU A 5 6.13 -11.52 -3.42
CA LEU A 5 6.09 -10.88 -4.74
C LEU A 5 4.65 -10.70 -5.25
N ARG A 6 3.78 -11.70 -5.03
CA ARG A 6 2.43 -11.78 -5.62
C ARG A 6 1.55 -10.55 -5.35
N THR A 7 1.63 -9.97 -4.15
CA THR A 7 0.72 -8.88 -3.73
C THR A 7 1.34 -7.49 -3.80
N LYS A 8 2.65 -7.39 -4.05
CA LYS A 8 3.39 -6.12 -3.92
C LYS A 8 3.83 -5.52 -5.26
N ALA A 9 3.84 -6.32 -6.33
CA ALA A 9 4.05 -5.85 -7.69
C ALA A 9 2.76 -5.25 -8.25
N ILE A 10 2.46 -4.02 -7.85
CA ILE A 10 1.29 -3.26 -8.31
C ILE A 10 1.74 -2.02 -9.08
N LYS A 11 0.95 -1.59 -10.07
CA LYS A 11 1.01 -0.22 -10.60
C LYS A 11 -0.10 0.59 -9.94
N VAL A 12 0.30 1.77 -9.46
CA VAL A 12 -0.61 2.75 -8.87
C VAL A 12 -0.65 3.97 -9.79
N SER A 13 -1.85 4.43 -10.12
CA SER A 13 -2.09 5.66 -10.87
C SER A 13 -3.15 6.49 -10.17
N ILE A 14 -2.94 7.80 -10.09
CA ILE A 14 -3.89 8.74 -9.51
C ILE A 14 -4.32 9.72 -10.59
N LYS A 15 -5.64 9.81 -10.84
CA LYS A 15 -6.24 10.79 -11.75
C LYS A 15 -7.36 11.53 -11.03
N GLY A 16 -7.12 12.78 -10.65
CA GLY A 16 -8.07 13.54 -9.83
C GLY A 16 -8.28 12.87 -8.47
N ASN A 17 -9.49 12.36 -8.25
CA ASN A 17 -9.88 11.61 -7.04
C ASN A 17 -9.89 10.09 -7.22
N GLU A 18 -9.58 9.59 -8.42
CA GLU A 18 -9.54 8.16 -8.69
C GLU A 18 -8.13 7.61 -8.48
N LEU A 19 -8.05 6.50 -7.74
CA LEU A 19 -6.87 5.67 -7.55
C LEU A 19 -7.06 4.35 -8.29
N THR A 20 -6.26 4.14 -9.33
CA THR A 20 -6.22 2.89 -10.08
C THR A 20 -5.07 2.04 -9.56
N VAL A 21 -5.36 0.80 -9.16
CA VAL A 21 -4.38 -0.18 -8.72
C VAL A 21 -4.47 -1.40 -9.62
N THR A 22 -3.39 -1.67 -10.36
CA THR A 22 -3.26 -2.85 -11.22
C THR A 22 -2.30 -3.84 -10.59
N ASN A 23 -2.76 -5.06 -10.31
CA ASN A 23 -1.91 -6.12 -9.75
C ASN A 23 -1.32 -7.00 -10.86
N TYR A 24 0.01 -6.94 -11.03
CA TYR A 24 0.71 -7.66 -12.10
C TYR A 24 1.01 -9.12 -11.78
N LEU A 25 0.92 -9.55 -10.53
CA LEU A 25 1.19 -10.94 -10.13
C LEU A 25 -0.08 -11.64 -9.65
N GLY A 26 -1.19 -11.39 -10.37
CA GLY A 26 -2.43 -12.15 -10.22
C GLY A 26 -3.43 -12.08 -11.37
N LEU A 27 -2.99 -11.80 -12.61
CA LEU A 27 -3.75 -11.68 -13.89
C LEU A 27 -3.88 -10.25 -14.48
N GLY A 28 -3.27 -9.22 -13.89
CA GLY A 28 -3.43 -7.84 -14.38
C GLY A 28 -4.77 -7.21 -13.99
N THR A 29 -5.42 -7.75 -12.96
CA THR A 29 -6.67 -7.19 -12.43
C THR A 29 -6.44 -5.75 -12.02
N THR A 30 -7.35 -4.89 -12.47
CA THR A 30 -7.31 -3.45 -12.19
C THR A 30 -8.53 -3.10 -11.37
N THR A 31 -8.29 -2.56 -10.18
CA THR A 31 -9.33 -2.04 -9.31
C THR A 31 -9.23 -0.51 -9.30
N VAL A 32 -10.37 0.15 -9.43
CA VAL A 32 -10.48 1.60 -9.33
C VAL A 32 -11.15 1.93 -8.01
N TYR A 33 -10.52 2.81 -7.25
CA TYR A 33 -10.99 3.30 -5.96
C TYR A 33 -11.24 4.81 -6.07
N ASP A 34 -12.33 5.30 -5.50
CA ASP A 34 -12.43 6.71 -5.09
C ASP A 34 -11.54 6.93 -3.85
N ILE A 35 -10.65 7.92 -3.87
CA ILE A 35 -9.73 8.20 -2.76
C ILE A 35 -10.48 8.65 -1.49
N GLY A 36 -11.60 9.33 -1.64
CA GLY A 36 -12.46 9.77 -0.55
C GLY A 36 -13.19 8.64 0.17
N GLN A 37 -13.17 7.41 -0.35
CA GLN A 37 -13.73 6.25 0.34
C GLN A 37 -12.82 5.74 1.48
N PHE A 38 -11.54 6.10 1.47
CA PHE A 38 -10.58 5.65 2.48
C PHE A 38 -10.73 6.46 3.76
N ASP A 39 -10.74 5.77 4.90
CA ASP A 39 -10.71 6.38 6.24
C ASP A 39 -9.42 7.19 6.44
N GLY A 40 -8.34 6.74 5.80
CA GLY A 40 -7.06 7.40 5.87
C GLY A 40 -5.90 6.53 5.40
N LEU A 41 -4.70 6.98 5.75
CA LEU A 41 -3.44 6.39 5.36
C LEU A 41 -2.57 6.13 6.59
N GLU A 42 -2.02 4.92 6.67
CA GLU A 42 -1.04 4.50 7.69
C GLU A 42 0.30 4.18 7.01
N THR A 43 1.42 4.38 7.70
CA THR A 43 2.72 3.86 7.24
C THR A 43 3.40 2.95 8.25
N SER A 44 4.20 2.01 7.76
CA SER A 44 5.02 1.12 8.59
C SER A 44 6.40 0.95 7.98
N ILE A 45 7.43 0.85 8.83
CA ILE A 45 8.80 0.61 8.39
C ILE A 45 9.09 -0.87 8.53
N LEU A 46 9.45 -1.52 7.43
CA LEU A 46 9.78 -2.93 7.41
C LEU A 46 11.28 -3.13 7.48
N PRO A 47 11.79 -3.99 8.37
CA PRO A 47 13.16 -4.46 8.32
C PRO A 47 13.35 -5.40 7.11
N SER A 48 14.45 -5.23 6.39
CA SER A 48 14.95 -6.20 5.41
C SER A 48 16.42 -6.50 5.69
N GLU A 49 16.95 -7.59 5.11
CA GLU A 49 18.32 -8.07 5.39
C GLU A 49 19.40 -7.00 5.24
N TYR A 50 19.21 -6.00 4.37
CA TYR A 50 20.23 -4.99 4.05
C TYR A 50 19.75 -3.53 4.20
N SER A 51 18.47 -3.28 4.48
CA SER A 51 17.89 -1.93 4.61
C SER A 51 16.53 -1.98 5.29
N SER A 52 15.97 -0.84 5.67
CA SER A 52 14.54 -0.71 5.92
C SER A 52 13.84 -0.05 4.73
N TYR A 53 12.55 -0.32 4.55
CA TYR A 53 11.71 0.36 3.56
C TYR A 53 10.31 0.63 4.12
N GLU A 54 9.67 1.70 3.69
CA GLU A 54 8.34 2.09 4.15
C GLU A 54 7.24 1.41 3.32
N TYR A 55 6.21 0.91 4.01
CA TYR A 55 4.92 0.58 3.43
C TYR A 55 3.90 1.66 3.76
N LEU A 56 3.05 1.92 2.80
CA LEU A 56 1.89 2.79 2.90
C LEU A 56 0.64 1.94 2.73
N TYR A 57 -0.29 2.07 3.66
CA TYR A 57 -1.57 1.38 3.66
C TYR A 57 -2.69 2.40 3.54
N LEU A 58 -3.59 2.18 2.59
CA LEU A 58 -4.87 2.89 2.55
C LEU A 58 -5.90 2.05 3.29
N MET A 59 -6.55 2.69 4.26
CA MET A 59 -7.48 2.06 5.19
C MET A 59 -8.91 2.33 4.75
N GLU A 60 -9.74 1.29 4.68
CA GLU A 60 -11.17 1.40 4.44
C GLU A 60 -11.92 0.55 5.46
N LYS A 61 -12.87 1.14 6.19
CA LYS A 61 -13.62 0.49 7.27
C LYS A 61 -12.70 -0.22 8.28
N GLY A 62 -11.59 0.42 8.62
CA GLY A 62 -10.59 -0.10 9.56
C GLY A 62 -9.73 -1.26 9.03
N LYS A 63 -9.79 -1.58 7.73
CA LYS A 63 -9.01 -2.65 7.10
C LYS A 63 -8.01 -2.10 6.08
N LYS A 64 -6.87 -2.76 5.92
CA LYS A 64 -5.87 -2.43 4.89
C LYS A 64 -6.39 -2.86 3.51
N THR A 65 -6.82 -1.92 2.69
CA THR A 65 -7.40 -2.20 1.36
C THR A 65 -6.36 -2.10 0.24
N VAL A 66 -5.46 -1.11 0.31
CA VAL A 66 -4.36 -0.96 -0.67
C VAL A 66 -3.04 -0.89 0.06
N LYS A 67 -2.05 -1.61 -0.45
CA LYS A 67 -0.70 -1.69 0.11
C LYS A 67 0.33 -1.29 -0.92
N ILE A 68 1.08 -0.23 -0.63
CA ILE A 68 2.09 0.36 -1.52
C ILE A 68 3.45 0.25 -0.83
N SER A 69 4.36 -0.47 -1.48
CA SER A 69 5.73 -0.65 -1.00
C SER A 69 6.67 0.38 -1.63
N GLN A 70 7.46 1.07 -0.81
CA GLN A 70 8.55 1.93 -1.26
C GLN A 70 9.54 1.17 -2.15
N PHE A 71 9.81 -0.10 -1.87
CA PHE A 71 10.77 -0.91 -2.62
C PHE A 71 10.39 -1.06 -4.10
N TYR A 72 9.10 -1.14 -4.42
CA TYR A 72 8.61 -1.38 -5.78
C TYR A 72 8.23 -0.09 -6.54
N HIS A 73 8.32 1.08 -5.92
CA HIS A 73 7.87 2.35 -6.52
C HIS A 73 8.98 3.41 -6.48
N SER A 74 9.64 3.64 -7.61
CA SER A 74 10.74 4.63 -7.72
C SER A 74 10.30 6.06 -7.38
N ASN A 75 9.03 6.41 -7.61
CA ASN A 75 8.44 7.70 -7.29
C ASN A 75 7.60 7.69 -5.98
N TYR A 76 7.84 6.73 -5.08
CA TYR A 76 7.06 6.52 -3.85
C TYR A 76 6.82 7.80 -3.03
N LYS A 77 7.84 8.64 -2.86
CA LYS A 77 7.73 9.90 -2.08
C LYS A 77 6.65 10.82 -2.65
N ASN A 78 6.59 10.97 -3.97
CA ASN A 78 5.58 11.80 -4.64
C ASN A 78 4.18 11.19 -4.51
N LEU A 79 4.08 9.86 -4.61
CA LEU A 79 2.84 9.13 -4.43
C LEU A 79 2.28 9.29 -3.01
N LYS A 80 3.14 9.14 -1.98
CA LYS A 80 2.80 9.36 -0.58
C LYS A 80 2.30 10.78 -0.34
N VAL A 81 3.05 11.80 -0.79
CA VAL A 81 2.64 13.21 -0.65
C VAL A 81 1.30 13.48 -1.32
N ARG A 82 1.06 12.88 -2.49
CA ARG A 82 -0.22 13.04 -3.19
C ARG A 82 -1.38 12.43 -2.41
N LEU A 83 -1.22 11.20 -1.90
CA LEU A 83 -2.25 10.52 -1.12
C LEU A 83 -2.51 11.23 0.21
N MET A 84 -1.47 11.65 0.94
CA MET A 84 -1.61 12.39 2.20
C MET A 84 -2.34 13.74 2.07
N LYS A 85 -2.38 14.33 0.86
CA LYS A 85 -3.16 15.55 0.60
C LYS A 85 -4.65 15.27 0.38
N GLN A 86 -5.00 14.03 0.05
CA GLN A 86 -6.36 13.61 -0.33
C GLN A 86 -6.99 12.66 0.69
N THR A 87 -6.21 12.16 1.64
CA THR A 87 -6.67 11.28 2.72
C THR A 87 -6.20 11.77 4.08
N GLN A 88 -6.89 11.35 5.15
CA GLN A 88 -6.44 11.61 6.51
C GLN A 88 -5.15 10.84 6.80
N ASN A 89 -4.15 11.51 7.38
CA ASN A 89 -2.95 10.84 7.87
C ASN A 89 -3.23 10.20 9.24
N LEU A 90 -3.26 8.87 9.29
CA LEU A 90 -3.47 8.08 10.50
C LEU A 90 -2.16 7.81 11.25
N GLY A 91 -1.02 8.18 10.66
CA GLY A 91 0.28 8.12 11.31
C GLY A 91 1.06 6.83 11.04
N HIS A 92 2.07 6.62 11.88
CA HIS A 92 2.98 5.48 11.81
C HIS A 92 2.51 4.33 12.71
N LYS A 93 2.58 3.10 12.21
CA LYS A 93 2.41 1.88 13.01
C LYS A 93 3.68 1.04 12.95
N ASP A 94 4.08 0.56 14.12
CA ASP A 94 5.15 -0.42 14.24
C ASP A 94 4.84 -1.67 13.43
N TYR A 95 5.85 -2.15 12.72
CA TYR A 95 5.70 -3.33 11.89
C TYR A 95 5.60 -4.60 12.74
N ASN A 96 4.55 -5.39 12.53
CA ASN A 96 4.39 -6.70 13.13
C ASN A 96 4.33 -7.79 12.05
N LEU A 97 5.43 -8.52 11.89
CA LEU A 97 5.59 -9.59 10.89
C LEU A 97 4.52 -10.68 11.01
N ILE A 98 4.15 -11.07 12.24
CA ILE A 98 3.16 -12.13 12.48
C ILE A 98 1.77 -11.68 11.99
N GLN A 99 1.42 -10.41 12.24
CA GLN A 99 0.15 -9.85 11.78
C GLN A 99 0.08 -9.79 10.25
N GLU A 100 1.18 -9.44 9.60
CA GLU A 100 1.27 -9.35 8.15
C GLU A 100 1.22 -10.71 7.45
N ILE A 101 1.81 -11.75 8.05
CA ILE A 101 1.67 -13.13 7.56
C ILE A 101 0.22 -13.60 7.72
N LYS A 102 -0.42 -13.33 8.86
CA LYS A 102 -1.85 -13.65 9.04
C LYS A 102 -2.72 -13.02 7.95
N GLU A 103 -2.51 -11.75 7.61
CA GLU A 103 -3.26 -11.05 6.55
C GLU A 103 -3.04 -11.63 5.13
N ILE A 104 -1.97 -12.38 4.90
CA ILE A 104 -1.68 -13.00 3.59
C ILE A 104 -2.31 -14.39 3.49
N PHE A 105 -2.41 -15.12 4.60
CA PHE A 105 -2.75 -16.55 4.62
C PHE A 105 -4.10 -16.90 5.29
N ILE A 106 -4.73 -15.95 5.99
CA ILE A 106 -6.05 -16.09 6.64
C ILE A 106 -7.01 -15.10 6.00
#